data_AF-A0A2V6VIJ1-F1
#
_entry.id   AF-A0A2V6VIJ1-F1
#
_cell.length_a   1.000
_cell.length_b   1.000
_cell.length_c   1.000
_cell.angle_alpha   90.00
_cell.angle_beta   90.00
_cell.angle_gamma   90.00
#
_symmetry.space_group_name_H-M   'P 1'
#
loop_
_entity.id
_entity.type
_entity.pdbx_description
1 polymer ?
#
loop_
_entity_poly.entity_id
_entity_poly.type
_entity_poly.pdbx_seq_one_letter_code
_entity_poly.pdbx_strand_id
1 'polypeptide(L)' 'MSNKVRVNQANPAELLELPGIGPEQVRAILAFRAEHGPIQDASQLAKILGLWPVSEAMWEHAEFIPSDSTAPEAPGA' A
#
# COMPACT_ATOMS: atom_id res chain seq x y z
N MET A 1 16.49 8.15 -5.34
CA MET A 1 16.23 6.71 -5.10
C MET A 1 14.79 6.61 -4.63
N SER A 2 13.84 6.31 -5.51
CA SER A 2 12.42 6.23 -5.15
C SER A 2 12.16 4.86 -4.51
N ASN A 3 12.25 4.78 -3.17
CA ASN A 3 11.92 3.54 -2.46
C ASN A 3 10.39 3.43 -2.38
N LYS A 4 9.83 2.65 -3.31
CA LYS A 4 8.39 2.45 -3.44
C LYS A 4 7.94 1.30 -2.53
N VAL A 5 6.94 1.55 -1.70
CA VAL A 5 6.35 0.58 -0.79
C VAL A 5 5.06 0.03 -1.39
N ARG A 6 5.00 -1.28 -1.60
CA ARG A 6 3.83 -1.95 -2.15
C ARG A 6 2.73 -2.07 -1.11
N VAL A 7 1.72 -1.20 -1.15
CA VAL A 7 0.69 -1.08 -0.10
C VAL A 7 0.02 -2.42 0.24
N ASN A 8 -0.25 -3.26 -0.77
CA ASN A 8 -0.93 -4.54 -0.61
C ASN A 8 -0.03 -5.71 -0.20
N GLN A 9 1.29 -5.58 -0.34
CA GLN A 9 2.26 -6.66 -0.08
C GLN A 9 3.22 -6.34 1.07
N ALA A 10 3.39 -5.05 1.36
CA ALA A 10 4.25 -4.53 2.41
C ALA A 10 3.83 -5.12 3.76
N ASN A 11 4.85 -5.47 4.53
CA ASN A 11 4.71 -5.83 5.93
C ASN A 11 4.56 -4.54 6.78
N PRO A 12 4.22 -4.66 8.07
CA PRO A 12 4.01 -3.47 8.92
C PRO A 12 5.22 -2.55 9.01
N ALA A 13 6.44 -3.09 8.96
CA ALA A 13 7.67 -2.30 9.05
C ALA A 13 7.91 -1.49 7.77
N GLU A 14 7.70 -2.10 6.60
CA GLU A 14 7.80 -1.42 5.29
C GLU A 14 6.74 -0.31 5.16
N LEU A 15 5.52 -0.55 5.67
CA LEU A 15 4.47 0.48 5.69
C LEU A 15 4.85 1.67 6.60
N LEU A 16 5.61 1.45 7.67
CA LEU A 16 6.14 2.53 8.53
C LEU A 16 7.25 3.35 7.86
N GLU A 17 7.86 2.85 6.79
CA GLU A 17 8.83 3.63 6.00
C GLU A 17 8.16 4.71 5.14
N LEU A 18 6.84 4.63 4.95
CA LEU A 18 6.09 5.66 4.24
C LEU A 18 6.10 6.97 5.06
N PRO A 19 6.51 8.10 4.45
CA PRO A 19 6.62 9.36 5.18
C PRO A 19 5.24 9.83 5.67
N GLY A 20 5.12 10.09 6.97
CA GLY A 20 3.86 10.49 7.60
C GLY A 20 2.92 9.32 7.93
N ILE A 21 3.36 8.08 7.76
CA ILE A 21 2.63 6.88 8.22
C ILE A 21 3.15 6.44 9.57
N GLY A 22 2.23 6.33 10.52
CA GLY A 22 2.48 5.84 11.86
C GLY A 22 1.82 4.48 12.11
N PRO A 23 2.03 3.90 13.31
CA PRO A 23 1.53 2.58 13.67
C PRO A 23 -0.01 2.48 13.61
N GLU A 24 -0.73 3.57 13.87
CA GLU A 24 -2.20 3.64 13.77
C GLU A 24 -2.67 3.47 12.32
N GLN A 25 -2.04 4.20 11.40
CA GLN A 25 -2.30 4.11 9.96
C GLN A 25 -1.96 2.71 9.42
N VAL A 26 -0.84 2.13 9.85
CA VAL A 26 -0.46 0.76 9.47
C VAL A 26 -1.51 -0.25 9.94
N ARG A 27 -2.01 -0.13 11.17
CA ARG A 27 -3.10 -0.99 11.67
C ARG A 27 -4.35 -0.86 10.82
N ALA A 28 -4.74 0.38 10.46
CA ALA A 28 -5.92 0.60 9.61
C ALA A 28 -5.76 -0.02 8.22
N ILE A 29 -4.58 0.10 7.60
CA ILE A 29 -4.26 -0.53 6.31
C ILE A 29 -4.37 -2.05 6.39
N LEU A 30 -3.81 -2.65 7.44
CA LEU A 30 -3.82 -4.12 7.62
C LEU A 30 -5.23 -4.64 7.93
N ALA A 31 -5.98 -3.95 8.78
CA ALA A 31 -7.37 -4.27 9.08
C ALA A 31 -8.22 -4.22 7.81
N PHE A 32 -8.08 -3.15 7.02
CA PHE A 32 -8.78 -3.02 5.74
C PHE A 32 -8.44 -4.17 4.80
N ARG A 33 -7.15 -4.54 4.67
CA ARG A 33 -6.71 -5.68 3.84
C ARG A 33 -7.36 -7.00 4.26
N ALA A 34 -7.52 -7.20 5.57
CA ALA A 34 -8.12 -8.42 6.12
C ALA A 34 -9.64 -8.46 5.96
N GLU A 35 -10.33 -7.33 6.11
CA GLU A 35 -11.80 -7.26 6.09
C GLU A 35 -12.38 -7.04 4.68
N HIS A 36 -11.73 -6.21 3.87
CA HIS A 36 -12.24 -5.77 2.57
C HIS A 36 -11.41 -6.27 1.38
N GLY A 37 -10.24 -6.87 1.63
CA GLY A 37 -9.33 -7.31 0.58
C GLY A 37 -8.36 -6.20 0.11
N PRO A 38 -7.73 -6.37 -1.06
CA PRO A 38 -6.67 -5.47 -1.51
C PRO A 38 -7.15 -4.03 -1.71
N ILE A 39 -6.25 -3.10 -1.41
CA ILE A 39 -6.46 -1.67 -1.63
C ILE A 39 -6.28 -1.39 -3.11
N GLN A 40 -7.35 -0.91 -3.76
CA GLN A 40 -7.39 -0.76 -5.21
C GLN A 40 -6.50 0.37 -5.71
N ASP A 41 -6.60 1.54 -5.10
CA ASP A 41 -5.93 2.76 -5.57
C ASP A 41 -5.60 3.73 -4.43
N ALA A 42 -4.81 4.75 -4.75
CA ALA A 42 -4.47 5.84 -3.84
C ALA A 42 -5.71 6.52 -3.23
N SER A 43 -6.79 6.69 -3.99
CA SER A 43 -8.05 7.26 -3.47
C SER A 43 -8.71 6.38 -2.41
N GLN A 44 -8.59 5.06 -2.52
CA GLN A 44 -9.11 4.14 -1.50
C GLN A 44 -8.24 4.17 -0.25
N LEU A 45 -6.90 4.22 -0.42
CA LEU A 45 -5.99 4.41 0.70
C LEU A 45 -6.24 5.75 1.42
N ALA A 46 -6.48 6.83 0.68
CA ALA A 46 -6.79 8.14 1.25
C ALA A 46 -8.08 8.11 2.10
N LYS A 47 -9.09 7.32 1.71
CA LYS A 47 -10.29 7.12 2.53
C LYS A 47 -9.99 6.38 3.83
N ILE A 48 -9.16 5.34 3.78
CA ILE A 48 -8.73 4.59 4.97
C ILE A 48 -7.97 5.51 5.92
N LEU A 49 -7.10 6.36 5.38
CA LEU A 49 -6.23 7.25 6.14
C LEU A 49 -6.85 8.60 6.47
N GLY A 50 -8.07 8.89 6.02
CA GLY A 50 -8.70 10.21 6.08
C GLY A 50 -8.93 10.78 7.49
N LEU A 51 -8.65 9.98 8.53
CA LEU A 51 -8.67 10.39 9.93
C LEU A 51 -7.32 10.97 10.41
N TRP A 52 -6.25 10.86 9.62
CA TRP A 52 -4.88 11.27 10.00
C TRP A 52 -4.27 12.27 9.02
N PRO A 53 -3.40 13.18 9.50
CA PRO A 53 -2.59 14.01 8.63
C PRO A 53 -1.50 13.13 7.98
N VAL A 54 -1.63 12.89 6.69
CA VAL A 54 -0.63 12.15 5.89
C VAL A 54 0.17 13.12 5.04
N SER A 55 1.46 12.84 4.88
CA SER A 55 2.35 13.68 4.06
C SER A 55 2.05 13.48 2.57
N GLU A 56 2.12 14.53 1.76
CA GLU A 56 2.03 14.42 0.31
C GLU A 56 3.13 13.51 -0.27
N ALA A 57 4.31 13.52 0.35
CA ALA A 57 5.42 12.64 -0.02
C ALA A 57 5.08 11.15 0.12
N MET A 58 4.08 10.78 0.93
CA MET A 58 3.66 9.39 1.06
C MET A 58 3.18 8.83 -0.27
N TRP A 59 2.43 9.63 -1.05
CA TRP A 59 1.79 9.19 -2.28
C TRP A 59 2.80 8.92 -3.40
N GLU A 60 3.93 9.62 -3.39
CA GLU A 60 5.06 9.41 -4.31
C GLU A 60 5.77 8.05 -4.04
N HIS A 61 5.69 7.57 -2.80
CA HIS A 61 6.31 6.33 -2.35
C HIS A 61 5.33 5.14 -2.30
N ALA A 62 4.03 5.38 -2.25
CA ALA A 62 3.02 4.33 -2.22
C ALA A 62 2.84 3.71 -3.62
N GLU A 63 2.98 2.38 -3.69
CA GLU A 63 2.80 1.63 -4.93
C GLU A 63 1.60 0.68 -4.86
N PHE A 64 0.70 0.83 -5.83
CA PHE A 64 -0.51 0.04 -6.02
C PHE A 64 -0.34 -0.81 -7.28
N ILE A 65 0.42 -1.91 -7.17
CA ILE A 65 0.48 -2.87 -8.28
C ILE A 65 -0.79 -3.74 -8.20
N PRO A 66 -1.55 -3.92 -9.30
CA PRO A 66 -2.61 -4.92 -9.35
C PRO A 66 -2.00 -6.32 -9.15
N SER A 67 -2.69 -7.21 -8.45
CA SER A 67 -2.25 -8.59 -8.17
C SER A 67 -2.00 -9.45 -9.43
N ASP A 68 -2.19 -8.93 -10.63
CA ASP A 68 -2.03 -9.66 -11.90
C ASP A 68 -0.56 -9.78 -12.38
N SER A 69 0.40 -9.03 -11.81
CA SER A 69 1.82 -9.17 -12.20
C SER A 69 2.57 -10.35 -11.56
N THR A 70 1.86 -11.38 -11.13
CA THR A 70 2.43 -12.71 -10.84
C THR A 70 1.83 -13.76 -11.75
N ALA A 71 1.98 -13.58 -13.06
CA ALA A 71 2.14 -14.70 -13.97
C ALA A 71 3.46 -14.48 -14.71
N PRO A 72 4.49 -15.33 -14.54
CA PRO A 72 5.49 -15.43 -15.58
C PRO A 72 4.73 -15.84 -16.83
N GLU A 73 4.86 -15.07 -17.91
CA GLU A 73 4.58 -15.61 -19.24
C GLU A 73 5.41 -16.90 -19.34
N ALA A 74 4.76 -18.05 -19.20
CA ALA A 74 5.42 -19.31 -19.44
C ALA A 74 5.84 -19.29 -20.92
N PRO A 75 7.14 -19.32 -21.26
CA PRO A 75 7.54 -19.40 -22.64
C PRO A 75 7.16 -20.80 -23.13
N GLY A 76 6.27 -20.84 -24.12
CA GLY A 76 6.13 -21.91 -25.11
C GLY A 76 5.98 -23.35 -24.58
N ALA A 77 4.80 -23.92 -24.79
CA ALA A 77 4.65 -25.33 -25.11
C ALA A 77 3.67 -25.47 -26.29
#